data_AF-A0A7V4ANV4-F1
#
_entry.id   AF-A0A7V4ANV4-F1
#
_cell.length_a   1.000
_cell.length_b   1.000
_cell.length_c   1.000
_cell.angle_alpha   90.00
_cell.angle_beta   90.00
_cell.angle_gamma   90.00
#
_symmetry.space_group_name_H-M   'P 1'
#
loop_
_entity.id
_entity.type
_entity.pdbx_description
1 polymer ?
#
loop_
_entity_poly.entity_id
_entity_poly.type
_entity_poly.pdbx_seq_one_letter_code
_entity_poly.pdbx_strand_id
1 'polypeptide(L)'
;MTPAWRFVVAIGLVSLFADLTYEGGRSIAGAFLETLGSSAALVGFVAGFGEFLGYLVRLVSGGLADRFRFHWPLLYLGYGVNLLSVPALALAQGPVGAGLLLFLERLGKGLRTPARDALLARAGKEVGHGRVFGLHETVDQIGALLGPLLVALGVALGGYRLGFAFLLLPALLALGFLLRARGLELQEERVLQVQPLPSGFSLYLLYSALFALGFVHFQLLAFHLEKLGAGPVHIPLFYALAMGADAFFALLGGLAFDRLGLRSLSFAPLFALAAPLLLLG
;
A
#
# COMPACT_ATOMS: atom_id res chain seq x y z
N MET A 1 12.97 10.65 24.30
CA MET A 1 13.10 10.19 22.90
C MET A 1 13.91 11.22 22.12
N THR A 2 14.88 10.79 21.32
CA THR A 2 15.65 11.70 20.44
C THR A 2 14.75 12.35 19.38
N PRO A 3 15.12 13.50 18.80
CA PRO A 3 14.36 14.12 17.70
C PRO A 3 14.09 13.14 16.55
N ALA A 4 15.09 12.35 16.16
CA ALA A 4 14.96 11.32 15.13
C ALA A 4 13.88 10.27 15.48
N TRP A 5 13.84 9.78 16.72
CA TRP A 5 12.81 8.84 17.15
C TRP A 5 11.41 9.45 17.16
N ARG A 6 11.28 10.75 17.51
CA ARG A 6 9.99 11.45 17.45
C ARG A 6 9.50 11.58 16.02
N PHE A 7 10.40 11.87 15.08
CA PHE A 7 10.08 11.91 13.65
C PHE A 7 9.64 10.54 13.13
N VAL A 8 10.40 9.49 13.42
CA VAL A 8 10.09 8.11 13.00
C VAL A 8 8.73 7.67 13.52
N VAL A 9 8.42 7.94 14.80
CA VAL A 9 7.10 7.63 15.37
C VAL A 9 5.99 8.47 14.74
N ALA A 10 6.23 9.76 14.47
CA ALA A 10 5.24 10.60 13.81
C ALA A 10 4.92 10.10 12.38
N ILE A 11 5.93 9.78 11.59
CA ILE A 11 5.73 9.19 10.25
C ILE A 11 5.11 7.79 10.36
N GLY A 12 5.49 6.98 11.36
CA GLY A 12 4.85 5.70 11.63
C GLY A 12 3.35 5.84 11.90
N LEU A 13 2.93 6.83 12.69
CA LEU A 13 1.50 7.11 12.90
C LEU A 13 0.81 7.56 11.61
N VAL A 14 1.46 8.36 10.77
CA VAL A 14 0.92 8.71 9.44
C VAL A 14 0.68 7.44 8.62
N SER A 15 1.68 6.55 8.55
CA SER A 15 1.58 5.33 7.77
C SER A 15 0.56 4.34 8.35
N LEU A 16 0.47 4.17 9.68
CA LEU A 16 -0.56 3.36 10.34
C LEU A 16 -1.98 3.72 9.85
N PHE A 17 -2.33 5.00 9.95
CA PHE A 17 -3.66 5.47 9.59
C PHE A 17 -3.85 5.53 8.07
N ALA A 18 -2.78 5.75 7.32
CA ALA A 18 -2.82 5.64 5.87
C ALA A 18 -3.13 4.20 5.43
N ASP A 19 -2.40 3.21 5.94
CA ASP A 19 -2.55 1.79 5.62
C ASP A 19 -3.93 1.29 6.02
N LEU A 20 -4.39 1.67 7.21
CA LEU A 20 -5.77 1.42 7.65
C LEU A 20 -6.80 1.96 6.64
N THR A 21 -6.53 3.13 6.03
CA THR A 21 -7.38 3.73 4.99
C THR A 21 -7.32 2.95 3.67
N TYR A 22 -6.14 2.86 3.03
CA TYR A 22 -6.07 2.36 1.65
C TYR A 22 -6.10 0.84 1.55
N GLU A 23 -5.61 0.09 2.55
CA GLU A 23 -5.77 -1.37 2.60
C GLU A 23 -7.21 -1.74 2.98
N GLY A 24 -7.84 -0.96 3.87
CA GLY A 24 -9.27 -1.04 4.11
C GLY A 24 -10.07 -0.85 2.81
N GLY A 25 -9.82 0.22 2.05
CA GLY A 25 -10.52 0.47 0.79
C GLY A 25 -10.27 -0.63 -0.25
N ARG A 26 -9.03 -1.08 -0.37
CA ARG A 26 -8.63 -2.16 -1.29
C ARG A 26 -9.36 -3.47 -1.01
N SER A 27 -9.64 -3.77 0.27
CA SER A 27 -10.34 -4.98 0.69
C SER A 27 -11.74 -5.13 0.11
N ILE A 28 -12.40 -4.03 -0.29
CA ILE A 28 -13.76 -4.05 -0.85
C ILE A 28 -13.88 -3.40 -2.24
N ALA A 29 -12.83 -2.76 -2.75
CA ALA A 29 -12.88 -2.02 -4.03
C ALA A 29 -13.38 -2.86 -5.20
N GLY A 30 -12.92 -4.11 -5.30
CA GLY A 30 -13.34 -5.04 -6.34
C GLY A 30 -14.81 -5.43 -6.25
N ALA A 31 -15.26 -5.81 -5.05
CA ALA A 31 -16.64 -6.15 -4.76
C ALA A 31 -17.58 -4.95 -5.00
N PHE A 32 -17.18 -3.76 -4.56
CA PHE A 32 -17.96 -2.56 -4.81
C PHE A 32 -18.10 -2.24 -6.31
N LEU A 33 -17.04 -2.40 -7.09
CA LEU A 33 -17.12 -2.26 -8.55
C LEU A 33 -18.09 -3.27 -9.18
N GLU A 34 -18.17 -4.49 -8.66
CA GLU A 34 -19.18 -5.48 -9.06
C GLU A 34 -20.59 -4.91 -8.86
N THR A 35 -20.89 -4.39 -7.67
CA THR A 35 -22.21 -3.82 -7.35
C THR A 35 -22.57 -2.59 -8.19
N LEU A 36 -21.58 -1.93 -8.78
CA LEU A 36 -21.76 -0.81 -9.72
C LEU A 36 -21.94 -1.27 -11.18
N GLY A 37 -22.01 -2.58 -11.44
CA GLY A 37 -22.17 -3.15 -12.78
C GLY A 37 -20.87 -3.19 -13.59
N SER A 38 -19.71 -3.18 -12.95
CA SER A 38 -18.42 -3.33 -13.63
C SER A 38 -18.24 -4.74 -14.20
N SER A 39 -17.44 -4.87 -15.25
CA SER A 39 -16.97 -6.18 -15.72
C SER A 39 -15.67 -6.58 -15.00
N ALA A 40 -15.40 -7.89 -14.93
CA ALA A 40 -14.12 -8.40 -14.41
C ALA A 40 -12.92 -7.80 -15.17
N ALA A 41 -13.05 -7.63 -16.49
CA ALA A 41 -12.03 -7.01 -17.33
C ALA A 41 -11.73 -5.56 -16.91
N LEU A 42 -12.78 -4.77 -16.61
CA LEU A 42 -12.61 -3.40 -16.14
C LEU A 42 -12.00 -3.36 -14.73
N VAL A 43 -12.40 -4.25 -13.82
CA VAL A 43 -11.78 -4.35 -12.48
C VAL A 43 -10.30 -4.71 -12.58
N GLY A 44 -9.95 -5.69 -13.43
CA GLY A 44 -8.58 -6.08 -13.69
C GLY A 44 -7.75 -4.95 -14.29
N PHE A 45 -8.32 -4.21 -15.25
CA PHE A 45 -7.68 -3.03 -15.83
C PHE A 45 -7.43 -1.95 -14.77
N VAL A 46 -8.44 -1.58 -13.97
CA VAL A 46 -8.30 -0.56 -12.93
C VAL A 46 -7.24 -0.96 -11.89
N ALA A 47 -7.26 -2.22 -11.44
CA ALA A 47 -6.28 -2.72 -10.48
C ALA A 47 -4.86 -2.75 -11.06
N GLY A 48 -4.67 -3.42 -12.20
CA GLY A 48 -3.35 -3.62 -12.80
C GLY A 48 -2.75 -2.35 -13.38
N PHE A 49 -3.51 -1.62 -14.19
CA PHE A 49 -3.05 -0.36 -14.78
C PHE A 49 -2.84 0.73 -13.73
N GLY A 50 -3.69 0.76 -12.68
CA GLY A 50 -3.50 1.66 -11.55
C GLY A 50 -2.18 1.40 -10.83
N GLU A 51 -1.84 0.14 -10.57
CA GLU A 51 -0.56 -0.22 -9.93
C GLU A 51 0.63 0.14 -10.84
N PHE A 52 0.54 -0.12 -12.14
CA PHE A 52 1.53 0.31 -13.13
C PHE A 52 1.78 1.82 -13.10
N LEU A 53 0.70 2.63 -13.13
CA LEU A 53 0.80 4.09 -13.02
C LEU A 53 1.43 4.51 -11.70
N GLY A 54 1.06 3.87 -10.60
CA GLY A 54 1.68 4.10 -9.29
C GLY A 54 3.20 3.91 -9.34
N TYR A 55 3.69 2.81 -9.91
CA TYR A 55 5.13 2.56 -10.06
C TYR A 55 5.83 3.56 -10.99
N LEU A 56 5.20 3.93 -12.11
CA LEU A 56 5.74 4.94 -13.02
C LEU A 56 5.90 6.29 -12.31
N VAL A 57 4.89 6.69 -11.54
CA VAL A 57 4.93 7.92 -10.74
C VAL A 57 6.03 7.84 -9.68
N ARG A 58 6.26 6.69 -9.03
CA ARG A 58 7.37 6.53 -8.06
C ARG A 58 8.72 6.83 -8.67
N LEU A 59 8.97 6.35 -9.89
CA LEU A 59 10.23 6.58 -10.59
C LEU A 59 10.47 8.08 -10.84
N VAL A 60 9.43 8.78 -11.29
CA VAL A 60 9.50 10.22 -11.57
C VAL A 60 9.55 11.06 -10.28
N SER A 61 8.69 10.76 -9.31
CA SER A 61 8.56 11.52 -8.06
C SER A 61 9.80 11.39 -7.18
N GLY A 62 10.47 10.24 -7.16
CA GLY A 62 11.76 10.06 -6.49
C GLY A 62 12.83 10.99 -7.07
N GLY A 63 12.99 11.00 -8.40
CA GLY A 63 13.91 11.91 -9.07
C GLY A 63 13.59 13.39 -8.83
N LEU A 64 12.31 13.76 -8.81
CA LEU A 64 11.88 15.13 -8.51
C LEU A 64 12.13 15.52 -7.04
N ALA A 65 11.80 14.65 -6.09
CA ALA A 65 12.08 14.85 -4.67
C ALA A 65 13.59 15.07 -4.47
N ASP A 66 14.39 14.22 -5.09
CA ASP A 66 15.85 14.23 -5.01
C ASP A 66 16.51 15.39 -5.73
N ARG A 67 15.97 15.85 -6.85
CA ARG A 67 16.55 17.01 -7.56
C ARG A 67 16.15 18.35 -6.93
N PHE A 68 14.90 18.51 -6.53
CA PHE A 68 14.33 19.82 -6.16
C PHE A 68 14.05 20.02 -4.66
N ARG A 69 14.40 19.05 -3.81
CA ARG A 69 14.06 19.03 -2.35
C ARG A 69 12.55 19.03 -2.10
N PHE A 70 11.75 18.50 -3.03
CA PHE A 70 10.28 18.54 -2.99
C PHE A 70 9.62 17.46 -2.12
N HIS A 71 10.31 16.87 -1.14
CA HIS A 71 9.76 15.79 -0.31
C HIS A 71 8.44 16.17 0.35
N TRP A 72 8.36 17.30 1.06
CA TRP A 72 7.12 17.72 1.75
C TRP A 72 5.97 18.08 0.81
N PRO A 73 6.17 18.88 -0.25
CA PRO A 73 5.12 19.09 -1.25
C PRO A 73 4.58 17.78 -1.85
N LEU A 74 5.47 16.84 -2.19
CA LEU A 74 5.08 15.53 -2.72
C LEU A 74 4.38 14.66 -1.68
N LEU A 75 4.79 14.74 -0.41
CA LEU A 75 4.12 14.07 0.70
C LEU A 75 2.70 14.62 0.89
N TYR A 76 2.53 15.93 0.99
CA TYR A 76 1.21 16.53 1.21
C TYR A 76 0.27 16.26 0.04
N LEU A 77 0.74 16.45 -1.19
CA LEU A 77 -0.05 16.16 -2.39
C LEU A 77 -0.36 14.66 -2.48
N GLY A 78 0.65 13.82 -2.31
CA GLY A 78 0.52 12.37 -2.44
C GLY A 78 -0.40 11.77 -1.39
N TYR A 79 -0.24 12.12 -0.11
CA TYR A 79 -1.14 11.68 0.95
C TYR A 79 -2.54 12.27 0.80
N GLY A 80 -2.67 13.55 0.43
CA GLY A 80 -3.97 14.18 0.20
C GLY A 80 -4.77 13.46 -0.88
N VAL A 81 -4.16 13.25 -2.06
CA VAL A 81 -4.80 12.55 -3.17
C VAL A 81 -5.06 11.08 -2.80
N ASN A 82 -4.08 10.38 -2.21
CA ASN A 82 -4.20 8.97 -1.84
C ASN A 82 -5.34 8.73 -0.84
N LEU A 83 -5.34 9.46 0.27
CA LEU A 83 -6.21 9.17 1.41
C LEU A 83 -7.62 9.73 1.26
N LEU A 84 -7.81 10.81 0.50
CA LEU A 84 -9.15 11.36 0.27
C LEU A 84 -9.88 10.63 -0.86
N SER A 85 -9.17 10.02 -1.80
CA SER A 85 -9.78 9.26 -2.90
C SER A 85 -10.52 8.01 -2.41
N VAL A 86 -10.03 7.38 -1.34
CA VAL A 86 -10.60 6.14 -0.79
C VAL A 86 -11.99 6.35 -0.18
N PRO A 87 -12.21 7.21 0.83
CA PRO A 87 -13.54 7.44 1.38
C PRO A 87 -14.48 8.12 0.37
N ALA A 88 -13.95 8.87 -0.60
CA ALA A 88 -14.76 9.41 -1.70
C ALA A 88 -15.43 8.32 -2.57
N LEU A 89 -14.93 7.07 -2.55
CA LEU A 89 -15.62 5.94 -3.21
C LEU A 89 -17.02 5.72 -2.66
N ALA A 90 -17.30 6.10 -1.41
CA ALA A 90 -18.65 6.06 -0.84
C ALA A 90 -19.67 6.88 -1.65
N LEU A 91 -19.20 7.89 -2.40
CA LEU A 91 -20.02 8.79 -3.22
C LEU A 91 -20.07 8.37 -4.70
N ALA A 92 -19.29 7.36 -5.11
CA ALA A 92 -19.23 6.94 -6.50
C ALA A 92 -20.58 6.36 -6.95
N GLN A 93 -21.14 6.86 -8.07
CA GLN A 93 -22.43 6.40 -8.58
C GLN A 93 -22.32 5.33 -9.67
N GLY A 94 -21.12 5.12 -10.21
CA GLY A 94 -20.89 4.17 -11.28
C GLY A 94 -19.41 3.77 -11.42
N PRO A 95 -19.12 2.78 -12.26
CA PRO A 95 -17.82 2.11 -12.30
C PRO A 95 -16.71 3.03 -12.81
N VAL A 96 -17.02 3.97 -13.71
CA VAL A 96 -16.05 4.95 -14.22
C VAL A 96 -15.57 5.89 -13.11
N GLY A 97 -16.49 6.47 -12.34
CA GLY A 97 -16.15 7.37 -11.23
C GLY A 97 -15.35 6.65 -10.13
N ALA A 98 -15.75 5.42 -9.80
CA ALA A 98 -15.00 4.59 -8.86
C ALA A 98 -13.61 4.23 -9.38
N GLY A 99 -13.48 3.87 -10.66
CA GLY A 99 -12.18 3.59 -11.30
C GLY A 99 -11.24 4.79 -11.28
N LEU A 100 -11.74 5.99 -11.55
CA LEU A 100 -10.95 7.23 -11.47
C LEU A 100 -10.43 7.49 -10.06
N LEU A 101 -11.26 7.29 -9.03
CA LEU A 101 -10.84 7.44 -7.63
C LEU A 101 -9.77 6.40 -7.26
N LEU A 102 -9.88 5.17 -7.73
CA LEU A 102 -8.86 4.14 -7.53
C LEU A 102 -7.54 4.51 -8.24
N PHE A 103 -7.59 5.10 -9.44
CA PHE A 103 -6.38 5.61 -10.09
C PHE A 103 -5.75 6.77 -9.33
N LEU A 104 -6.55 7.75 -8.88
CA LEU A 104 -6.04 8.84 -8.05
C LEU A 104 -5.39 8.31 -6.78
N GLU A 105 -6.01 7.32 -6.13
CA GLU A 105 -5.45 6.66 -4.97
C GLU A 105 -4.05 6.09 -5.26
N ARG A 106 -3.89 5.33 -6.36
CA ARG A 106 -2.58 4.77 -6.79
C ARG A 106 -1.54 5.86 -7.12
N LEU A 107 -1.94 6.91 -7.83
CA LEU A 107 -1.07 8.04 -8.18
C LEU A 107 -0.58 8.76 -6.93
N GLY A 108 -1.48 9.03 -5.98
CA GLY A 108 -1.14 9.65 -4.70
C GLY A 108 -0.13 8.81 -3.90
N LYS A 109 -0.33 7.48 -3.85
CA LYS A 109 0.64 6.55 -3.23
C LYS A 109 2.01 6.64 -3.93
N GLY A 110 2.02 6.72 -5.26
CA GLY A 110 3.24 6.84 -6.05
C GLY A 110 4.00 8.15 -5.81
N LEU A 111 3.30 9.26 -5.55
CA LEU A 111 3.91 10.55 -5.22
C LEU A 111 4.56 10.55 -3.84
N ARG A 112 3.87 10.00 -2.82
CA ARG A 112 4.33 10.09 -1.43
C ARG A 112 5.43 9.08 -1.07
N THR A 113 5.44 7.89 -1.66
CA THR A 113 6.27 6.77 -1.18
C THR A 113 7.76 7.09 -1.24
N PRO A 114 8.34 7.51 -2.38
CA PRO A 114 9.78 7.81 -2.45
C PRO A 114 10.19 8.95 -1.51
N ALA A 115 9.34 9.98 -1.41
CA ALA A 115 9.58 11.12 -0.52
C ALA A 115 9.58 10.70 0.95
N ARG A 116 8.61 9.87 1.38
CA ARG A 116 8.52 9.34 2.75
C ARG A 116 9.76 8.51 3.09
N ASP A 117 10.09 7.56 2.23
CA ASP A 117 11.16 6.60 2.48
C ASP A 117 12.53 7.30 2.54
N ALA A 118 12.73 8.32 1.71
CA ALA A 118 13.93 9.16 1.77
C ALA A 118 14.05 9.94 3.10
N LEU A 119 12.95 10.48 3.64
CA LEU A 119 12.96 11.15 4.94
C LEU A 119 13.23 10.18 6.10
N LEU A 120 12.62 8.99 6.08
CA LEU A 120 12.88 7.95 7.06
C LEU A 120 14.33 7.45 7.01
N ALA A 121 14.89 7.30 5.81
CA ALA A 121 16.28 6.92 5.64
C ALA A 121 17.24 7.92 6.30
N ARG A 122 16.96 9.23 6.26
CA ARG A 122 17.76 10.24 6.98
C ARG A 122 17.75 10.00 8.49
N ALA A 123 16.58 9.77 9.08
CA ALA A 123 16.49 9.41 10.51
C ALA A 123 17.23 8.10 10.84
N GLY A 124 17.33 7.19 9.85
CA GLY A 124 18.11 5.96 9.96
C GLY A 124 19.61 6.16 10.14
N LYS A 125 20.19 7.32 9.82
CA LYS A 125 21.61 7.60 10.09
C LYS A 125 21.91 7.76 11.59
N GLU A 126 20.98 8.36 12.34
CA GLU A 126 21.11 8.52 13.80
C GLU A 126 20.63 7.27 14.55
N VAL A 127 19.56 6.63 14.06
CA VAL A 127 18.84 5.59 14.81
C VAL A 127 19.20 4.16 14.36
N GLY A 128 19.76 4.03 13.16
CA GLY A 128 19.99 2.78 12.45
C GLY A 128 18.85 2.46 11.48
N HIS A 129 19.18 2.29 10.18
CA HIS A 129 18.18 2.04 9.12
C HIS A 129 17.27 0.83 9.41
N GLY A 130 17.84 -0.30 9.85
CA GLY A 130 17.05 -1.50 10.15
C GLY A 130 16.01 -1.29 11.26
N ARG A 131 16.32 -0.47 12.27
CA ARG A 131 15.38 -0.13 13.35
C ARG A 131 14.25 0.78 12.86
N VAL A 132 14.59 1.78 12.04
CA VAL A 132 13.61 2.71 11.47
C VAL A 132 12.64 1.99 10.55
N PHE A 133 13.15 1.24 9.57
CA PHE A 133 12.32 0.53 8.61
C PHE A 133 11.61 -0.67 9.25
N GLY A 134 12.22 -1.37 10.22
CA GLY A 134 11.56 -2.46 10.94
C GLY A 134 10.38 -1.98 11.79
N LEU A 135 10.53 -0.87 12.52
CA LEU A 135 9.40 -0.27 13.26
C LEU A 135 8.32 0.20 12.30
N HIS A 136 8.71 0.91 11.23
CA HIS A 136 7.77 1.43 10.25
C HIS A 136 6.95 0.29 9.61
N GLU A 137 7.61 -0.76 9.14
CA GLU A 137 6.95 -1.94 8.56
C GLU A 137 5.99 -2.62 9.54
N THR A 138 6.39 -2.75 10.81
CA THR A 138 5.52 -3.33 11.84
C THR A 138 4.23 -2.50 12.01
N VAL A 139 4.37 -1.17 12.01
CA VAL A 139 3.25 -0.24 12.16
C VAL A 139 2.35 -0.24 10.91
N ASP A 140 2.95 -0.33 9.72
CA ASP A 140 2.23 -0.48 8.43
C ASP A 140 1.38 -1.75 8.44
N GLN A 141 1.96 -2.90 8.82
CA GLN A 141 1.24 -4.18 8.89
C GLN A 141 0.07 -4.17 9.88
N ILE A 142 0.20 -3.47 11.01
CA ILE A 142 -0.93 -3.26 11.94
C ILE A 142 -2.04 -2.48 11.23
N GLY A 143 -1.72 -1.43 10.49
CA GLY A 143 -2.69 -0.67 9.70
C GLY A 143 -3.36 -1.52 8.62
N ALA A 144 -2.57 -2.28 7.86
CA ALA A 144 -3.02 -3.16 6.79
C ALA A 144 -3.98 -4.25 7.29
N LEU A 145 -3.78 -4.76 8.51
CA LEU A 145 -4.68 -5.72 9.15
C LEU A 145 -5.96 -5.06 9.70
N LEU A 146 -5.82 -3.92 10.39
CA LEU A 146 -6.95 -3.25 11.05
C LEU A 146 -7.90 -2.54 10.08
N GLY A 147 -7.40 -2.05 8.95
CA GLY A 147 -8.20 -1.35 7.94
C GLY A 147 -9.37 -2.18 7.41
N PRO A 148 -9.11 -3.40 6.89
CA PRO A 148 -10.14 -4.30 6.40
C PRO A 148 -11.13 -4.71 7.51
N LEU A 149 -10.68 -4.85 8.76
CA LEU A 149 -11.58 -5.13 9.90
C LEU A 149 -12.53 -3.94 10.16
N LEU A 150 -12.02 -2.71 10.11
CA LEU A 150 -12.86 -1.50 10.22
C LEU A 150 -13.88 -1.43 9.07
N VAL A 151 -13.47 -1.77 7.86
CA VAL A 151 -14.37 -1.83 6.70
C VAL A 151 -15.42 -2.92 6.86
N ALA A 152 -15.05 -4.11 7.33
CA ALA A 152 -16.00 -5.20 7.60
C ALA A 152 -17.12 -4.75 8.56
N LEU A 153 -16.77 -3.99 9.60
CA LEU A 153 -17.75 -3.38 10.50
C LEU A 153 -18.66 -2.38 9.76
N GLY A 154 -18.11 -1.47 8.97
CA GLY A 154 -18.90 -0.51 8.19
C GLY A 154 -19.83 -1.18 7.19
N VAL A 155 -19.36 -2.24 6.52
CA VAL A 155 -20.15 -3.05 5.59
C VAL A 155 -21.28 -3.78 6.31
N ALA A 156 -21.02 -4.34 7.49
CA ALA A 156 -22.05 -5.01 8.29
C ALA A 156 -23.17 -4.05 8.74
N LEU A 157 -22.84 -2.77 8.96
CA LEU A 157 -23.78 -1.77 9.44
C LEU A 157 -24.58 -1.08 8.32
N GLY A 158 -24.04 -0.98 7.10
CA GLY A 158 -24.66 -0.18 6.04
C GLY A 158 -24.11 -0.39 4.63
N GLY A 159 -23.49 -1.55 4.38
CA GLY A 159 -22.97 -1.93 3.06
C GLY A 159 -21.68 -1.19 2.65
N TYR A 160 -21.25 -1.42 1.41
CA TYR A 160 -19.95 -0.95 0.90
C TYR A 160 -19.72 0.55 1.01
N ARG A 161 -20.75 1.36 0.77
CA ARG A 161 -20.63 2.83 0.88
C ARG A 161 -20.29 3.26 2.30
N LEU A 162 -20.92 2.65 3.31
CA LEU A 162 -20.60 2.94 4.71
C LEU A 162 -19.22 2.40 5.08
N GLY A 163 -18.83 1.24 4.54
CA GLY A 163 -17.46 0.70 4.64
C GLY A 163 -16.39 1.70 4.17
N PHE A 164 -16.58 2.33 3.00
CA PHE A 164 -15.69 3.39 2.53
C PHE A 164 -15.77 4.65 3.40
N ALA A 165 -16.97 5.07 3.82
CA ALA A 165 -17.14 6.26 4.65
C ALA A 165 -16.42 6.16 6.00
N PHE A 166 -16.35 4.97 6.59
CA PHE A 166 -15.60 4.71 7.83
C PHE A 166 -14.11 5.04 7.69
N LEU A 167 -13.56 4.97 6.48
CA LEU A 167 -12.16 5.27 6.18
C LEU A 167 -11.87 6.78 6.14
N LEU A 168 -12.89 7.65 6.23
CA LEU A 168 -12.67 9.09 6.32
C LEU A 168 -11.96 9.48 7.61
N LEU A 169 -12.35 8.89 8.74
CA LEU A 169 -11.72 9.18 10.03
C LEU A 169 -10.21 8.85 10.04
N PRO A 170 -9.76 7.62 9.72
CA PRO A 170 -8.34 7.31 9.65
C PRO A 170 -7.61 8.15 8.59
N ALA A 171 -8.23 8.45 7.44
CA ALA A 171 -7.64 9.35 6.44
C ALA A 171 -7.34 10.74 7.02
N LEU A 172 -8.29 11.34 7.74
CA LEU A 172 -8.10 12.64 8.38
C LEU A 172 -7.09 12.59 9.52
N LEU A 173 -7.03 11.50 10.28
CA LEU A 173 -6.01 11.31 11.32
C LEU A 173 -4.61 11.26 10.71
N ALA A 174 -4.40 10.48 9.65
CA ALA A 174 -3.13 10.41 8.92
C ALA A 174 -2.69 11.79 8.41
N LEU A 175 -3.60 12.55 7.79
CA LEU A 175 -3.32 13.91 7.32
C LEU A 175 -3.01 14.87 8.48
N GLY A 176 -3.73 14.75 9.60
CA GLY A 176 -3.47 15.54 10.81
C GLY A 176 -2.09 15.25 11.42
N PHE A 177 -1.67 13.99 11.47
CA PHE A 177 -0.32 13.62 11.91
C PHE A 177 0.76 14.08 10.92
N LEU A 178 0.48 14.04 9.62
CA LEU A 178 1.41 14.47 8.57
C LEU A 178 1.77 15.96 8.70
N LEU A 179 0.77 16.81 9.01
CA LEU A 179 1.01 18.24 9.24
C LEU A 179 1.93 18.49 10.44
N ARG A 180 1.89 17.63 11.46
CA ARG A 180 2.76 17.73 12.64
C ARG A 180 4.16 17.14 12.40
N ALA A 181 4.28 16.13 11.54
CA ALA A 181 5.54 15.44 11.27
C ALA A 181 6.62 16.35 10.67
N ARG A 182 6.23 17.39 9.90
CA ARG A 182 7.19 18.33 9.29
C ARG A 182 8.05 19.08 10.28
N GLY A 183 7.49 19.48 11.41
CA GLY A 183 8.24 20.18 12.46
C GLY A 183 9.26 19.30 13.19
N LEU A 184 9.26 17.99 12.92
CA LEU A 184 10.14 17.00 13.54
C LEU A 184 11.25 16.53 12.60
N GLU A 185 11.27 16.98 11.34
CA GLU A 185 12.29 16.56 10.36
C GLU A 185 13.70 16.95 10.82
N LEU A 186 14.65 16.03 10.67
CA LEU A 186 16.08 16.31 10.86
C LEU A 186 16.59 17.13 9.67
N GLN A 187 17.21 18.27 9.95
CA GLN A 187 17.90 19.06 8.92
C GLN A 187 19.27 18.45 8.64
N GLU A 188 19.51 18.01 7.41
CA GLU A 188 20.81 17.49 6.99
C GLU A 188 21.22 18.02 5.62
N GLU A 189 22.54 18.18 5.44
CA GLU A 189 23.16 18.43 4.14
C GLU A 189 23.15 17.19 3.24
N ARG A 190 22.91 17.43 1.95
CA ARG A 190 22.74 16.39 0.95
C ARG A 190 24.08 15.93 0.41
N VAL A 191 24.26 14.61 0.34
CA VAL A 191 25.21 14.01 -0.60
C VAL A 191 24.43 13.03 -1.47
N LEU A 192 24.09 13.45 -2.69
CA LEU A 192 23.54 12.54 -3.70
C LEU A 192 24.69 11.65 -4.18
N GLN A 193 24.74 10.42 -3.67
CA GLN A 193 25.64 9.40 -4.19
C GLN A 193 24.86 8.47 -5.10
N VAL A 194 25.00 8.66 -6.41
CA VAL A 194 24.52 7.70 -7.39
C VAL A 194 25.54 6.56 -7.44
N GLN A 195 25.21 5.44 -6.82
CA GLN A 195 26.01 4.23 -6.95
C GLN A 195 25.60 3.46 -8.20
N PRO A 196 26.54 2.82 -8.91
CA PRO A 196 26.21 1.97 -10.05
C PRO A 196 25.35 0.79 -9.58
N LEU A 197 24.41 0.38 -10.42
CA LEU A 197 23.61 -0.81 -10.15
C LEU A 197 24.51 -2.06 -10.17
N PRO A 198 24.32 -3.01 -9.23
CA PRO A 198 25.09 -4.24 -9.22
C PRO A 198 24.80 -5.08 -10.47
N SER A 199 25.79 -5.85 -10.93
CA SER A 199 25.71 -6.64 -12.19
C SER A 199 24.59 -7.69 -12.22
N GLY A 200 24.14 -8.18 -11.05
CA GLY A 200 23.01 -9.10 -10.92
C GLY A 200 21.63 -8.43 -10.91
N PHE A 201 21.56 -7.10 -10.94
CA PHE A 201 20.30 -6.36 -10.80
C PHE A 201 19.28 -6.70 -11.90
N SER A 202 19.72 -6.84 -13.15
CA SER A 202 18.82 -7.16 -14.27
C SER A 202 18.19 -8.55 -14.13
N LEU A 203 18.95 -9.54 -13.62
CA LEU A 203 18.42 -10.89 -13.37
C LEU A 203 17.42 -10.86 -12.20
N TYR A 204 17.73 -10.12 -11.13
CA TYR A 204 16.80 -9.90 -10.03
C TYR A 204 15.50 -9.19 -10.49
N LEU A 205 15.62 -8.21 -11.39
CA LEU A 205 14.48 -7.50 -11.95
C LEU A 205 13.63 -8.45 -12.81
N LEU A 206 14.25 -9.25 -13.68
CA LEU A 206 13.55 -10.26 -14.47
C LEU A 206 12.83 -11.28 -13.57
N TYR A 207 13.52 -11.78 -12.54
CA TYR A 207 12.92 -12.67 -11.54
C TYR A 207 11.70 -12.03 -10.88
N SER A 208 11.82 -10.78 -10.41
CA SER A 208 10.75 -10.06 -9.74
C SER A 208 9.56 -9.80 -10.68
N ALA A 209 9.82 -9.52 -11.95
CA ALA A 209 8.78 -9.34 -12.97
C ALA A 209 8.04 -10.65 -13.25
N LEU A 210 8.75 -11.76 -13.44
CA LEU A 210 8.15 -13.08 -13.65
C LEU A 210 7.36 -13.55 -12.42
N PHE A 211 7.88 -13.29 -11.22
CA PHE A 211 7.17 -13.57 -9.98
C PHE A 211 5.87 -12.77 -9.87
N ALA A 212 5.91 -11.47 -10.18
CA ALA A 212 4.73 -10.60 -10.16
C ALA A 212 3.65 -11.02 -11.16
N LEU A 213 4.00 -11.64 -12.30
CA LEU A 213 3.01 -12.17 -13.26
C LEU A 213 2.13 -13.29 -12.68
N GLY A 214 2.59 -14.00 -11.64
CA GLY A 214 1.81 -15.02 -10.96
C GLY A 214 0.80 -14.47 -9.95
N PHE A 215 0.87 -13.18 -9.62
CA PHE A 215 -0.02 -12.59 -8.61
C PHE A 215 -1.35 -12.15 -9.20
N VAL A 216 -2.41 -12.56 -8.52
CA VAL A 216 -3.75 -12.01 -8.76
C VAL A 216 -3.97 -10.87 -7.78
N HIS A 217 -4.35 -9.71 -8.31
CA HIS A 217 -4.80 -8.59 -7.48
C HIS A 217 -6.07 -8.96 -6.71
N PHE A 218 -6.08 -8.69 -5.40
CA PHE A 218 -7.21 -9.02 -4.55
C PHE A 218 -8.52 -8.36 -5.01
N GLN A 219 -8.48 -7.21 -5.68
CA GLN A 219 -9.67 -6.58 -6.23
C GLN A 219 -10.39 -7.49 -7.25
N LEU A 220 -9.66 -8.28 -8.04
CA LEU A 220 -10.30 -9.26 -8.91
C LEU A 220 -10.91 -10.41 -8.11
N LEU A 221 -10.23 -10.87 -7.05
CA LEU A 221 -10.77 -11.90 -6.16
C LEU A 221 -12.04 -11.42 -5.44
N ALA A 222 -12.02 -10.21 -4.88
CA ALA A 222 -13.16 -9.57 -4.23
C ALA A 222 -14.36 -9.42 -5.17
N PHE A 223 -14.12 -9.04 -6.44
CA PHE A 223 -15.16 -9.00 -7.47
C PHE A 223 -15.81 -10.38 -7.67
N HIS A 224 -15.01 -11.45 -7.79
CA HIS A 224 -15.56 -12.80 -7.97
C HIS A 224 -16.29 -13.29 -6.72
N LEU A 225 -15.76 -13.01 -5.52
CA LEU A 225 -16.42 -13.36 -4.27
C LEU A 225 -17.79 -12.69 -4.13
N GLU A 226 -17.92 -11.43 -4.52
CA GLU A 226 -19.22 -10.74 -4.54
C GLU A 226 -20.17 -11.40 -5.54
N LYS A 227 -19.69 -11.64 -6.76
CA LYS A 227 -20.48 -12.30 -7.82
C LYS A 227 -20.94 -13.71 -7.44
N LEU A 228 -20.15 -14.44 -6.65
CA LEU A 228 -20.48 -15.77 -6.14
C LEU A 228 -21.36 -15.74 -4.88
N GLY A 229 -21.70 -14.56 -4.36
CA GLY A 229 -22.57 -14.41 -3.20
C GLY A 229 -21.90 -14.77 -1.87
N ALA A 230 -20.58 -14.58 -1.73
CA ALA A 230 -19.83 -14.88 -0.50
C ALA A 230 -20.31 -14.07 0.73
N GLY A 231 -21.11 -13.02 0.53
CA GLY A 231 -21.59 -12.13 1.58
C GLY A 231 -20.66 -10.92 1.76
N PRO A 232 -21.18 -9.68 1.70
CA PRO A 232 -20.35 -8.47 1.67
C PRO A 232 -19.36 -8.31 2.83
N VAL A 233 -19.71 -8.81 4.01
CA VAL A 233 -18.88 -8.72 5.22
C VAL A 233 -17.69 -9.68 5.18
N HIS A 234 -17.82 -10.84 4.53
CA HIS A 234 -16.76 -11.85 4.51
C HIS A 234 -15.57 -11.44 3.63
N ILE A 235 -15.82 -10.68 2.56
CA ILE A 235 -14.79 -10.23 1.62
C ILE A 235 -13.66 -9.43 2.31
N PRO A 236 -13.94 -8.36 3.08
CA PRO A 236 -12.90 -7.66 3.82
C PRO A 236 -12.27 -8.49 4.94
N LEU A 237 -12.99 -9.47 5.52
CA LEU A 237 -12.43 -10.39 6.51
C LEU A 237 -11.42 -11.37 5.90
N PHE A 238 -11.68 -11.88 4.68
CA PHE A 238 -10.71 -12.68 3.95
C PHE A 238 -9.45 -11.86 3.60
N TYR A 239 -9.63 -10.59 3.26
CA TYR A 239 -8.48 -9.71 3.07
C TYR A 239 -7.69 -9.49 4.36
N ALA A 240 -8.37 -9.25 5.49
CA ALA A 240 -7.72 -9.14 6.80
C ALA A 240 -6.91 -10.40 7.14
N LEU A 241 -7.50 -11.59 6.91
CA LEU A 241 -6.81 -12.87 7.10
C LEU A 241 -5.58 -12.98 6.20
N ALA A 242 -5.68 -12.57 4.94
CA ALA A 242 -4.56 -12.55 4.01
C ALA A 242 -3.43 -11.60 4.48
N MET A 243 -3.76 -10.42 4.99
CA MET A 243 -2.77 -9.48 5.56
C MET A 243 -2.12 -10.04 6.83
N GLY A 244 -2.89 -10.69 7.70
CA GLY A 244 -2.34 -11.36 8.88
C GLY A 244 -1.41 -12.51 8.52
N ALA A 245 -1.76 -13.30 7.50
CA ALA A 245 -0.90 -14.35 6.98
C ALA A 245 0.37 -13.77 6.34
N ASP A 246 0.26 -12.70 5.55
CA ASP A 246 1.39 -12.00 4.95
C ASP A 246 2.38 -11.53 6.03
N ALA A 247 1.89 -10.82 7.06
CA ALA A 247 2.73 -10.37 8.17
C ALA A 247 3.44 -11.54 8.89
N PHE A 248 2.74 -12.65 9.12
CA PHE A 248 3.31 -13.83 9.76
C PHE A 248 4.39 -14.50 8.90
N PHE A 249 4.11 -14.71 7.60
CA PHE A 249 5.07 -15.32 6.69
C PHE A 249 6.23 -14.39 6.33
N ALA A 250 6.05 -13.07 6.36
CA ALA A 250 7.12 -12.10 6.21
C ALA A 250 8.16 -12.23 7.33
N LEU A 251 7.73 -12.46 8.58
CA LEU A 251 8.65 -12.73 9.70
C LEU A 251 9.44 -14.03 9.48
N LEU A 252 8.78 -15.11 9.06
CA LEU A 252 9.45 -16.37 8.76
C LEU A 252 10.41 -16.25 7.57
N GLY A 253 9.99 -15.52 6.53
CA GLY A 253 10.80 -15.22 5.36
C GLY A 253 12.04 -14.40 5.70
N GLY A 254 11.91 -13.40 6.58
CA GLY A 254 13.05 -12.62 7.10
C GLY A 254 14.07 -13.50 7.83
N LEU A 255 13.61 -14.35 8.76
CA LEU A 255 14.48 -15.30 9.47
C LEU A 255 15.16 -16.30 8.52
N ALA A 256 14.46 -16.75 7.48
CA ALA A 256 15.03 -17.62 6.45
C ALA A 256 16.06 -16.87 5.58
N PHE A 257 15.80 -15.61 5.23
CA PHE A 257 16.71 -14.76 4.48
C PHE A 257 18.00 -14.49 5.26
N ASP A 258 17.91 -14.23 6.56
CA ASP A 258 19.09 -14.02 7.42
C ASP A 258 20.05 -15.23 7.43
N ARG A 259 19.51 -16.44 7.23
CA ARG A 259 20.29 -17.70 7.20
C ARG A 259 20.73 -18.13 5.81
N LEU A 260 19.87 -17.95 4.80
CA LEU A 260 20.04 -18.51 3.46
C LEU A 260 20.36 -17.46 2.38
N GLY A 261 20.30 -16.17 2.73
CA GLY A 261 20.42 -15.05 1.79
C GLY A 261 19.39 -15.16 0.66
N LEU A 262 19.79 -14.79 -0.55
CA LEU A 262 18.95 -14.82 -1.75
C LEU A 262 18.41 -16.23 -2.10
N ARG A 263 19.02 -17.31 -1.60
CA ARG A 263 18.52 -18.68 -1.85
C ARG A 263 17.13 -18.91 -1.24
N SER A 264 16.78 -18.19 -0.18
CA SER A 264 15.45 -18.23 0.43
C SER A 264 14.33 -17.91 -0.57
N LEU A 265 14.61 -17.08 -1.59
CA LEU A 265 13.64 -16.65 -2.60
C LEU A 265 13.28 -17.75 -3.60
N SER A 266 14.09 -18.81 -3.72
CA SER A 266 13.87 -19.88 -4.71
C SER A 266 12.54 -20.62 -4.56
N PHE A 267 11.93 -20.59 -3.37
CA PHE A 267 10.63 -21.21 -3.11
C PHE A 267 9.43 -20.31 -3.46
N ALA A 268 9.63 -18.99 -3.59
CA ALA A 268 8.54 -18.05 -3.79
C ALA A 268 7.72 -18.31 -5.08
N PRO A 269 8.32 -18.62 -6.25
CA PRO A 269 7.57 -18.86 -7.47
C PRO A 269 6.58 -20.04 -7.39
N LEU A 270 6.86 -21.04 -6.55
CA LEU A 270 5.96 -22.18 -6.34
C LEU A 270 4.63 -21.75 -5.71
N PHE A 271 4.66 -20.76 -4.82
CA PHE A 271 3.45 -20.19 -4.21
C PHE A 271 2.69 -19.28 -5.17
N ALA A 272 3.40 -18.53 -6.02
CA ALA A 272 2.77 -17.64 -7.01
C ALA A 272 1.96 -18.41 -8.07
N LEU A 273 2.36 -19.64 -8.41
CA LEU A 273 1.63 -20.48 -9.38
C LEU A 273 0.31 -21.05 -8.84
N ALA A 274 0.13 -21.14 -7.53
CA ALA A 274 -1.07 -21.73 -6.93
C ALA A 274 -2.30 -20.80 -6.97
N ALA A 275 -2.10 -19.48 -6.92
CA ALA A 275 -3.19 -18.51 -6.81
C ALA A 275 -4.05 -18.37 -8.09
N PRO A 276 -3.49 -18.34 -9.32
CA PRO A 276 -4.30 -18.28 -10.55
C PRO A 276 -5.14 -19.55 -10.78
N LEU A 277 -4.64 -20.71 -10.33
CA LEU A 277 -5.34 -22.00 -10.48
C LEU A 277 -6.65 -22.05 -9.67
N LEU A 278 -6.75 -21.29 -8.57
CA LEU A 278 -7.94 -21.18 -7.74
C LEU A 278 -9.06 -20.33 -8.39
N LEU A 279 -8.75 -19.56 -9.42
CA LEU A 279 -9.71 -18.69 -10.12
C LEU A 279 -10.24 -19.28 -11.43
N LEU A 280 -9.74 -20.44 -11.83
CA LEU A 280 -10.18 -21.16 -13.03
C LEU A 280 -11.37 -22.11 -12.76
N GLY A 281 -11.93 -22.09 -11.54
CA GLY A 281 -13.06 -22.91 -11.10
C GLY A 281 -14.37 -22.14 -11.03
#